data_AF-A0A8T4C6V3-F1
#
_entry.id   AF-A0A8T4C6V3-F1
#
_cell.length_a   1.000
_cell.length_b   1.000
_cell.length_c   1.000
_cell.angle_alpha   90.00
_cell.angle_beta   90.00
_cell.angle_gamma   90.00
#
_symmetry.space_group_name_H-M   'P 1'
#
loop_
_entity.id
_entity.type
_entity.pdbx_description
1 polymer ?
#
loop_
_entity_poly.entity_id
_entity_poly.type
_entity_poly.pdbx_seq_one_letter_code
_entity_poly.pdbx_strand_id
1 'polypeptide(L)'
;MAPLHEHEEIPLRITAYFDFMCPWSYLGRVRLAHALQKIGVKNYRIEWVPFELYTHNKDHRVSREKIIGHERLNETYHELHSLGMRENILIYPPKYEASSKRALTGYLYALSHGCGEKYVDELFRIAFEHTMDISSFAVLRRAAHTLHLNTEEFLQFIQDEKNHDKIEEYTRVAKLNGVRGVPAYYINHFPITGALSVGEFEHIIHTAARKTTPAFVLPEKKTIHLPAARKKKKKNSTLKTIQKILHTRKPAPKTKHPKKGKKPAKRAKKR
;
A
#
# COMPACT_ATOMS: atom_id res chain seq x y z
N MET A 1 -0.72 -46.17 27.38
CA MET A 1 -1.33 -45.74 26.10
C MET A 1 -1.01 -44.28 25.93
N ALA A 2 -0.08 -43.94 25.03
CA ALA A 2 0.20 -42.54 24.70
C ALA A 2 -0.98 -41.99 23.88
N PRO A 3 -1.37 -40.71 24.03
CA PRO A 3 -2.44 -40.14 23.25
C PRO A 3 -2.05 -40.14 21.77
N LEU A 4 -2.96 -40.63 20.93
CA LEU A 4 -2.89 -40.52 19.48
C LEU A 4 -2.65 -39.05 19.13
N HIS A 5 -1.59 -38.80 18.35
CA HIS A 5 -1.28 -37.49 17.82
C HIS A 5 -2.55 -36.84 17.25
N GLU A 6 -3.02 -35.75 17.86
CA GLU A 6 -3.93 -34.83 17.20
C GLU A 6 -3.25 -34.46 15.88
N HIS A 7 -3.85 -34.86 14.76
CA HIS A 7 -3.41 -34.38 13.45
C HIS A 7 -3.52 -32.86 13.51
N GLU A 8 -2.40 -32.15 13.64
CA GLU A 8 -2.36 -30.71 13.39
C GLU A 8 -2.89 -30.51 11.97
N GLU A 9 -4.16 -30.08 11.86
CA GLU A 9 -4.75 -29.76 10.57
C GLU A 9 -3.87 -28.70 9.92
N ILE A 10 -3.24 -29.06 8.80
CA ILE A 10 -2.41 -28.12 8.04
C ILE A 10 -3.35 -27.01 7.57
N PRO A 11 -3.09 -25.73 7.92
CA PRO A 11 -3.98 -24.63 7.55
C PRO A 11 -4.09 -24.54 6.03
N LEU A 12 -5.30 -24.30 5.54
CA LEU A 12 -5.52 -23.94 4.14
C LEU A 12 -4.70 -22.69 3.81
N ARG A 13 -3.74 -22.80 2.89
CA ARG A 13 -2.88 -21.67 2.51
C ARG A 13 -3.45 -21.01 1.27
N ILE A 14 -3.64 -19.70 1.33
CA ILE A 14 -4.13 -18.93 0.20
C ILE A 14 -3.13 -17.82 -0.06
N THR A 15 -2.48 -17.82 -1.22
CA THR A 15 -1.73 -16.66 -1.70
C THR A 15 -2.63 -15.89 -2.66
N ALA A 16 -2.89 -14.62 -2.38
CA ALA A 16 -3.79 -13.76 -3.17
C ALA A 16 -3.02 -12.57 -3.74
N TYR A 17 -2.87 -12.53 -5.06
CA TYR A 17 -2.22 -11.44 -5.78
C TYR A 17 -3.24 -10.35 -6.12
N PHE A 18 -2.93 -9.09 -5.82
CA PHE A 18 -3.88 -8.00 -5.97
C PHE A 18 -3.24 -6.66 -6.33
N ASP A 19 -4.05 -5.78 -6.94
CA ASP A 19 -3.75 -4.37 -7.14
C ASP A 19 -4.96 -3.53 -6.71
N PHE A 20 -4.73 -2.42 -6.01
CA PHE A 20 -5.77 -1.44 -5.68
C PHE A 20 -6.33 -0.71 -6.90
N MET A 21 -5.66 -0.77 -8.05
CA MET A 21 -6.22 -0.31 -9.31
C MET A 21 -7.15 -1.31 -10.00
N CYS A 22 -7.17 -2.57 -9.58
CA CYS A 22 -7.97 -3.60 -10.23
C CYS A 22 -9.33 -3.75 -9.56
N PRO A 23 -10.45 -3.38 -10.22
CA PRO A 23 -11.78 -3.58 -9.64
C PRO A 23 -12.12 -5.07 -9.50
N TRP A 24 -11.60 -5.93 -10.37
CA TRP A 24 -11.74 -7.37 -10.24
C TRP A 24 -11.04 -7.90 -8.98
N SER A 25 -9.92 -7.30 -8.56
CA SER A 25 -9.28 -7.70 -7.30
C SER A 25 -10.15 -7.38 -6.08
N TYR A 26 -10.91 -6.29 -6.13
CA TYR A 26 -11.87 -5.96 -5.09
C TYR A 26 -13.02 -6.98 -5.04
N LEU A 27 -13.66 -7.25 -6.18
CA LEU A 27 -14.72 -8.25 -6.27
C LEU A 27 -14.24 -9.63 -5.81
N GLY A 28 -13.06 -10.05 -6.27
CA GLY A 28 -12.47 -11.34 -5.91
C GLY A 28 -12.13 -11.45 -4.42
N ARG A 29 -11.65 -10.36 -3.79
CA ARG A 29 -11.45 -10.29 -2.34
C ARG A 29 -12.75 -10.56 -1.57
N VAL A 30 -13.84 -9.91 -1.96
CA VAL A 30 -15.15 -10.05 -1.30
C VAL A 30 -15.70 -11.46 -1.51
N ARG A 31 -15.65 -11.98 -2.74
CA ARG A 31 -16.13 -13.34 -3.03
C ARG A 31 -15.35 -14.42 -2.33
N LEU A 32 -14.03 -14.29 -2.24
CA LEU A 32 -13.20 -15.20 -1.46
C LEU A 32 -13.60 -15.17 0.03
N ALA A 33 -13.84 -13.98 0.59
CA ALA A 33 -14.29 -13.83 1.97
C ALA A 33 -15.66 -14.48 2.20
N HIS A 34 -16.62 -14.24 1.32
CA HIS A 34 -17.95 -14.87 1.35
C HIS A 34 -17.85 -16.40 1.27
N ALA A 35 -17.00 -16.91 0.38
CA ALA A 35 -16.80 -18.35 0.23
C ALA A 35 -16.26 -18.96 1.52
N LEU A 36 -15.18 -18.39 2.08
CA LEU A 36 -14.57 -18.82 3.34
C LEU A 36 -15.54 -18.77 4.53
N GLN A 37 -16.36 -17.72 4.61
CA GLN A 37 -17.38 -17.59 5.64
C GLN A 37 -18.47 -18.67 5.49
N LYS A 38 -18.97 -18.88 4.27
CA LYS A 38 -20.07 -19.81 4.00
C LYS A 38 -19.70 -21.26 4.23
N ILE A 39 -18.47 -21.66 3.89
CA ILE A 39 -17.96 -23.01 4.18
C ILE A 39 -17.55 -23.20 5.65
N GLY A 40 -17.40 -22.11 6.41
CA GLY A 40 -17.01 -22.16 7.82
C GLY A 40 -15.59 -22.68 8.08
N VAL A 41 -14.65 -22.49 7.14
CA VAL A 41 -13.25 -22.92 7.33
C VAL A 41 -12.64 -22.09 8.45
N LYS A 42 -12.22 -22.75 9.53
CA LYS A 42 -11.65 -22.09 10.72
C LYS A 42 -10.14 -21.95 10.68
N ASN A 43 -9.45 -22.83 9.96
CA ASN A 43 -7.99 -22.91 9.93
C ASN A 43 -7.45 -22.60 8.53
N TYR A 44 -7.35 -21.31 8.21
CA TYR A 44 -6.75 -20.83 6.96
C TYR A 44 -5.82 -19.65 7.20
N ARG A 45 -4.93 -19.40 6.24
CA ARG A 45 -4.10 -18.20 6.19
C ARG A 45 -4.11 -17.61 4.79
N ILE A 46 -4.37 -16.31 4.70
CA ILE A 46 -4.27 -15.57 3.44
C ILE A 46 -2.99 -14.72 3.47
N GLU A 47 -2.14 -14.91 2.48
CA GLU A 47 -1.02 -14.05 2.17
C GLU A 47 -1.40 -13.16 0.98
N TRP A 48 -1.61 -11.87 1.26
CA TRP A 48 -1.88 -10.87 0.23
C TRP A 48 -0.55 -10.39 -0.37
N VAL A 49 -0.36 -10.62 -1.67
CA VAL A 49 0.86 -10.27 -2.40
C VAL A 49 0.57 -9.10 -3.34
N PRO A 50 1.21 -7.94 -3.16
CA PRO A 50 0.98 -6.80 -4.02
C PRO A 50 1.52 -7.09 -5.43
N PHE A 51 0.76 -6.71 -6.44
CA PHE A 51 1.13 -6.81 -7.85
C PHE A 51 0.76 -5.49 -8.53
N GLU A 52 1.75 -4.75 -9.03
CA GLU A 52 1.48 -3.51 -9.75
C GLU A 52 1.15 -3.83 -11.22
N LEU A 53 -0.11 -3.63 -11.60
CA LEU A 53 -0.61 -3.91 -12.95
C LEU A 53 0.05 -3.04 -14.02
N TYR A 54 0.18 -1.75 -13.72
CA TYR A 54 0.62 -0.74 -14.68
C TYR A 54 1.86 -0.04 -14.15
N THR A 55 3.01 -0.51 -14.60
CA THR A 55 4.32 -0.03 -14.19
C THR A 55 4.86 0.99 -15.19
N HIS A 56 4.18 2.12 -15.45
CA HIS A 56 4.69 3.09 -16.45
C HIS A 56 4.71 4.56 -16.02
N ASN A 57 5.91 5.13 -16.25
CA ASN A 57 6.34 6.53 -16.34
C ASN A 57 6.44 7.37 -15.07
N LYS A 58 7.39 8.31 -15.14
CA LYS A 58 7.90 9.22 -14.08
C LYS A 58 6.82 9.98 -13.31
N ASP A 59 5.61 10.06 -13.86
CA ASP A 59 4.49 10.84 -13.31
C ASP A 59 3.56 10.01 -12.40
N HIS A 60 3.78 8.69 -12.29
CA HIS A 60 3.01 7.80 -11.41
C HIS A 60 1.48 7.93 -11.59
N ARG A 61 1.00 8.15 -12.81
CA ARG A 61 -0.43 8.19 -13.16
C ARG A 61 -0.71 7.31 -14.36
N VAL A 62 -1.83 6.61 -14.29
CA VAL A 62 -2.21 5.61 -15.29
C VAL A 62 -3.58 5.92 -15.85
N SER A 63 -3.62 6.19 -17.15
CA SER A 63 -4.86 6.34 -17.90
C SER A 63 -5.41 4.98 -18.32
N ARG A 64 -6.38 4.47 -17.57
CA ARG A 64 -7.02 3.16 -17.87
C ARG A 64 -7.74 3.19 -19.21
N GLU A 65 -8.36 4.30 -19.54
CA GLU A 65 -9.06 4.50 -20.81
C GLU A 65 -8.10 4.39 -22.00
N LYS A 66 -6.90 4.97 -21.93
CA LYS A 66 -5.88 4.82 -22.99
C LYS A 66 -5.37 3.39 -23.15
N ILE A 67 -5.38 2.60 -22.07
CA ILE A 67 -4.85 1.23 -22.08
C ILE A 67 -5.92 0.22 -22.52
N ILE A 68 -7.14 0.36 -22.03
CA ILE A 68 -8.23 -0.62 -22.20
C ILE A 68 -9.19 -0.21 -23.32
N GLY A 69 -9.34 1.09 -23.57
CA GLY A 69 -10.37 1.68 -24.43
C GLY A 69 -11.63 2.08 -23.64
N HIS A 70 -12.23 3.22 -24.01
CA HIS A 70 -13.39 3.81 -23.31
C HIS A 70 -14.60 2.87 -23.25
N GLU A 71 -15.02 2.33 -24.39
CA GLU A 71 -16.20 1.47 -24.50
C GLU A 71 -16.06 0.21 -23.63
N ARG A 72 -14.95 -0.51 -23.81
CA ARG A 72 -14.63 -1.71 -23.02
C ARG A 72 -14.55 -1.41 -21.52
N LEU A 73 -14.02 -0.24 -21.14
CA LEU A 73 -13.95 0.17 -19.75
C LEU A 73 -15.35 0.40 -19.16
N ASN A 74 -16.25 1.06 -19.90
CA ASN A 74 -17.63 1.28 -19.49
C ASN A 74 -18.39 -0.05 -19.34
N GLU A 75 -18.29 -0.94 -20.33
CA GLU A 75 -18.88 -2.29 -20.26
C GLU A 75 -18.39 -3.05 -19.02
N THR A 76 -17.08 -3.00 -18.78
CA THR A 76 -16.45 -3.64 -17.61
C THR A 76 -17.04 -3.11 -16.31
N TYR A 77 -17.20 -1.79 -16.16
CA TYR A 77 -17.78 -1.23 -14.93
C TYR A 77 -19.29 -1.45 -14.80
N HIS A 78 -20.05 -1.52 -15.89
CA HIS A 78 -21.46 -1.91 -15.83
C HIS A 78 -21.63 -3.34 -15.32
N GLU A 79 -20.80 -4.27 -15.80
CA GLU A 79 -20.78 -5.65 -15.32
C GLU A 79 -20.35 -5.72 -13.85
N LEU A 80 -19.24 -5.09 -13.50
CA LEU A 80 -18.71 -5.06 -12.14
C LEU A 80 -19.68 -4.46 -11.13
N HIS A 81 -20.41 -3.40 -11.50
CA HIS A 81 -21.43 -2.83 -10.63
C HIS A 81 -22.54 -3.84 -10.36
N SER A 82 -23.02 -4.54 -11.39
CA SER A 82 -24.06 -5.57 -11.26
C SER A 82 -23.58 -6.79 -10.46
N LEU A 83 -22.32 -7.19 -10.63
CA LEU A 83 -21.70 -8.26 -9.83
C LEU A 83 -21.50 -7.81 -8.38
N GLY A 84 -21.01 -6.60 -8.14
CA GLY A 84 -20.79 -6.03 -6.81
C GLY A 84 -22.08 -5.97 -6.00
N MET A 85 -23.19 -5.52 -6.60
CA MET A 85 -24.49 -5.47 -5.95
C MET A 85 -24.95 -6.85 -5.45
N ARG A 86 -24.66 -7.93 -6.19
CA ARG A 86 -24.95 -9.31 -5.74
C ARG A 86 -24.12 -9.74 -4.55
N GLU A 87 -22.94 -9.13 -4.36
CA GLU A 87 -22.04 -9.35 -3.24
C GLU A 87 -22.14 -8.23 -2.18
N ASN A 88 -23.20 -7.41 -2.21
CA ASN A 88 -23.42 -6.29 -1.27
C ASN A 88 -22.28 -5.25 -1.20
N ILE A 89 -21.61 -5.00 -2.33
CA ILE A 89 -20.60 -3.93 -2.47
C ILE A 89 -20.88 -3.05 -3.68
N LEU A 90 -20.38 -1.82 -3.64
CA LEU A 90 -20.46 -0.89 -4.77
C LEU A 90 -19.10 -0.83 -5.48
N ILE A 91 -19.11 -0.95 -6.81
CA ILE A 91 -17.90 -0.81 -7.63
C ILE A 91 -18.16 0.26 -8.68
N TYR A 92 -17.64 1.45 -8.46
CA TYR A 92 -17.72 2.56 -9.39
C TYR A 92 -16.42 2.73 -10.19
N PRO A 93 -16.50 3.27 -11.42
CA PRO A 93 -15.31 3.70 -12.15
C PRO A 93 -14.54 4.76 -11.35
N PRO A 94 -13.20 4.69 -11.31
CA PRO A 94 -12.38 5.69 -10.64
C PRO A 94 -12.56 7.06 -11.30
N LYS A 95 -12.60 8.11 -10.49
CA LYS A 95 -12.63 9.51 -10.99
C LYS A 95 -11.25 10.05 -11.34
N TYR A 96 -10.19 9.32 -11.01
CA TYR A 96 -8.81 9.79 -11.07
C TYR A 96 -7.92 8.79 -11.79
N GLU A 97 -7.02 9.29 -12.62
CA GLU A 97 -5.85 8.55 -13.07
C GLU A 97 -4.84 8.50 -11.93
N ALA A 98 -4.70 7.33 -11.30
CA ALA A 98 -3.84 7.11 -10.14
C ALA A 98 -2.87 5.98 -10.44
N SER A 99 -1.65 6.03 -9.90
CA SER A 99 -0.83 4.84 -9.67
C SER A 99 -1.18 4.22 -8.32
N SER A 100 -1.15 2.89 -8.24
CA SER A 100 -1.24 2.19 -6.97
C SER A 100 0.09 2.07 -6.23
N LYS A 101 1.24 2.50 -6.78
CA LYS A 101 2.57 2.30 -6.17
C LYS A 101 2.59 2.68 -4.70
N ARG A 102 2.21 3.92 -4.37
CA ARG A 102 2.20 4.40 -2.98
C ARG A 102 1.18 3.66 -2.11
N ALA A 103 0.02 3.31 -2.66
CA ALA A 103 -0.99 2.54 -1.94
C ALA A 103 -0.49 1.11 -1.61
N LEU A 104 0.15 0.43 -2.57
CA LEU A 104 0.77 -0.89 -2.41
C LEU A 104 1.97 -0.84 -1.45
N THR A 105 2.80 0.19 -1.51
CA THR A 105 3.85 0.41 -0.51
C THR A 105 3.26 0.63 0.87
N GLY A 106 2.17 1.38 0.99
CA GLY A 106 1.44 1.57 2.25
C GLY A 106 0.90 0.25 2.82
N TYR A 107 0.49 -0.68 1.96
CA TYR A 107 0.11 -2.03 2.38
C TYR A 107 1.26 -2.76 3.08
N LEU A 108 2.52 -2.65 2.61
CA LEU A 108 3.67 -3.27 3.28
C LEU A 108 3.89 -2.69 4.69
N TYR A 109 3.70 -1.38 4.87
CA TYR A 109 3.76 -0.76 6.19
C TYR A 109 2.64 -1.30 7.09
N ALA A 110 1.39 -1.28 6.62
CA ALA A 110 0.25 -1.78 7.38
C ALA A 110 0.39 -3.26 7.75
N LEU A 111 0.91 -4.09 6.84
CA LEU A 111 1.21 -5.51 7.08
C LEU A 111 2.22 -5.69 8.20
N SER A 112 3.31 -4.89 8.21
CA SER A 112 4.32 -4.95 9.27
C SER A 112 3.80 -4.52 10.66
N HIS A 113 2.64 -3.87 10.71
CA HIS A 113 1.93 -3.47 11.93
C HIS A 113 0.68 -4.31 12.20
N GLY A 114 0.51 -5.46 11.54
CA GLY A 114 -0.62 -6.37 11.76
C GLY A 114 -1.97 -5.87 11.23
N CYS A 115 -1.97 -4.83 10.39
CA CYS A 115 -3.17 -4.21 9.82
C CYS A 115 -3.32 -4.45 8.31
N GLY A 116 -2.54 -5.38 7.72
CA GLY A 116 -2.50 -5.61 6.27
C GLY A 116 -3.87 -5.89 5.65
N GLU A 117 -4.63 -6.83 6.20
CA GLU A 117 -5.96 -7.20 5.66
C GLU A 117 -6.97 -6.05 5.78
N LYS A 118 -7.03 -5.38 6.93
CA LYS A 118 -7.88 -4.20 7.13
C LYS A 118 -7.52 -3.06 6.18
N TYR A 119 -6.22 -2.89 5.88
CA TYR A 119 -5.75 -1.91 4.92
C TYR A 119 -6.16 -2.28 3.49
N VAL A 120 -6.10 -3.56 3.12
CA VAL A 120 -6.60 -4.03 1.82
C VAL A 120 -8.08 -3.69 1.67
N ASP A 121 -8.89 -4.01 2.68
CA ASP A 121 -10.34 -3.75 2.66
C ASP A 121 -10.65 -2.25 2.58
N GLU A 122 -10.01 -1.43 3.43
CA GLU A 122 -10.21 0.03 3.43
C GLU A 122 -9.81 0.67 2.10
N LEU A 123 -8.67 0.30 1.53
CA LEU A 123 -8.19 0.93 0.29
C LEU A 123 -9.03 0.54 -0.92
N PHE A 124 -9.59 -0.66 -0.96
CA PHE A 124 -10.55 -1.01 -2.01
C PHE A 124 -11.84 -0.20 -1.91
N ARG A 125 -12.38 0.01 -0.71
CA ARG A 125 -13.55 0.88 -0.50
C ARG A 125 -13.25 2.32 -0.91
N ILE A 126 -12.11 2.86 -0.49
CA ILE A 126 -11.64 4.20 -0.90
C ILE A 126 -11.56 4.31 -2.42
N ALA A 127 -11.00 3.31 -3.10
CA ALA A 127 -10.81 3.32 -4.55
C ALA A 127 -12.13 3.19 -5.33
N PHE A 128 -13.01 2.28 -4.93
CA PHE A 128 -14.13 1.83 -5.78
C PHE A 128 -15.52 2.16 -5.23
N GLU A 129 -15.71 2.24 -3.92
CA GLU A 129 -16.99 2.72 -3.35
C GLU A 129 -16.99 4.25 -3.25
N HIS A 130 -15.87 4.84 -2.81
CA HIS A 130 -15.76 6.29 -2.57
C HIS A 130 -15.09 7.04 -3.72
N THR A 131 -14.52 6.33 -4.71
CA THR A 131 -13.90 6.91 -5.91
C THR A 131 -12.81 7.94 -5.61
N MET A 132 -12.08 7.79 -4.50
CA MET A 132 -11.03 8.73 -4.08
C MET A 132 -9.67 8.39 -4.71
N ASP A 133 -8.81 9.41 -4.85
CA ASP A 133 -7.47 9.26 -5.42
C ASP A 133 -6.52 8.51 -4.46
N ILE A 134 -6.31 7.22 -4.70
CA ILE A 134 -5.38 6.37 -3.94
C ILE A 134 -3.90 6.72 -4.17
N SER A 135 -3.60 7.63 -5.09
CA SER A 135 -2.29 8.26 -5.21
C SER A 135 -2.20 9.56 -4.41
N SER A 136 -3.20 9.97 -3.63
CA SER A 136 -3.08 11.17 -2.79
C SER A 136 -2.47 10.87 -1.42
N PHE A 137 -1.42 11.60 -1.03
CA PHE A 137 -0.87 11.50 0.33
C PHE A 137 -1.92 11.80 1.41
N ALA A 138 -2.84 12.74 1.15
CA ALA A 138 -3.89 13.09 2.09
C ALA A 138 -4.89 11.93 2.28
N VAL A 139 -5.26 11.25 1.19
CA VAL A 139 -6.15 10.07 1.21
C VAL A 139 -5.47 8.91 1.94
N LEU A 140 -4.21 8.60 1.58
CA LEU A 140 -3.47 7.51 2.20
C LEU A 140 -3.17 7.76 3.69
N ARG A 141 -2.88 9.02 4.09
CA ARG A 141 -2.76 9.41 5.50
C ARG A 141 -4.07 9.16 6.26
N ARG A 142 -5.21 9.50 5.66
CA ARG A 142 -6.52 9.28 6.29
C ARG A 142 -6.80 7.79 6.48
N ALA A 143 -6.51 6.95 5.48
CA ALA A 143 -6.64 5.50 5.59
C ALA A 143 -5.76 4.95 6.74
N ALA A 144 -4.49 5.38 6.80
CA ALA A 144 -3.59 4.98 7.89
C ALA A 144 -4.11 5.43 9.27
N HIS A 145 -4.64 6.65 9.38
CA HIS A 145 -5.23 7.17 10.62
C HIS A 145 -6.46 6.36 11.06
N THR A 146 -7.38 6.03 10.15
CA THR A 146 -8.56 5.19 10.44
C THR A 146 -8.16 3.82 11.01
N LEU A 147 -7.02 3.30 10.59
CA LEU A 147 -6.47 2.02 11.06
C LEU A 147 -5.56 2.15 12.29
N HIS A 148 -5.51 3.34 12.90
CA HIS A 148 -4.67 3.64 14.07
C HIS A 148 -3.17 3.41 13.83
N LEU A 149 -2.71 3.56 12.58
CA LEU A 149 -1.29 3.55 12.23
C LEU A 149 -0.65 4.92 12.51
N ASN A 150 0.66 4.94 12.77
CA ASN A 150 1.40 6.19 12.88
C ASN A 150 1.47 6.87 11.50
N THR A 151 0.76 7.99 11.37
CA THR A 151 0.59 8.69 10.09
C THR A 151 1.89 9.26 9.55
N GLU A 152 2.77 9.77 10.41
CA GLU A 152 4.04 10.38 10.03
C GLU A 152 5.02 9.32 9.52
N GLU A 153 5.15 8.20 10.24
CA GLU A 153 5.99 7.07 9.83
C GLU A 153 5.44 6.42 8.55
N PHE A 154 4.12 6.26 8.44
CA PHE A 154 3.47 5.73 7.24
C PHE A 154 3.78 6.61 6.02
N LEU A 155 3.63 7.93 6.15
CA LEU A 155 3.90 8.88 5.07
C LEU A 155 5.37 8.84 4.64
N GLN A 156 6.29 8.79 5.60
CA GLN A 156 7.72 8.60 5.30
C GLN A 156 7.97 7.29 4.56
N PHE A 157 7.34 6.20 4.99
CA PHE A 157 7.51 4.88 4.38
C PHE A 157 7.04 4.85 2.92
N ILE A 158 5.87 5.43 2.62
CA ILE A 158 5.33 5.46 1.26
C ILE A 158 6.00 6.50 0.35
N GLN A 159 6.81 7.41 0.88
CA GLN A 159 7.59 8.37 0.10
C GLN A 159 9.00 7.84 -0.24
N ASP A 160 9.51 6.86 0.52
CA ASP A 160 10.83 6.27 0.29
C ASP A 160 10.84 5.34 -0.93
N GLU A 161 11.59 5.73 -1.95
CA GLU A 161 11.77 4.99 -3.20
C GLU A 161 12.25 3.55 -2.98
N LYS A 162 13.05 3.29 -1.94
CA LYS A 162 13.49 1.92 -1.61
C LYS A 162 12.34 0.99 -1.24
N ASN A 163 11.23 1.55 -0.75
CA ASN A 163 10.03 0.77 -0.46
C ASN A 163 9.13 0.62 -1.70
N HIS A 164 9.32 1.45 -2.73
CA HIS A 164 8.70 1.26 -4.05
C HIS A 164 9.39 0.12 -4.81
N ASP A 165 10.71 0.02 -4.72
CA ASP A 165 11.50 -1.08 -5.31
C ASP A 165 11.02 -2.46 -4.83
N LYS A 166 10.58 -2.55 -3.57
CA LYS A 166 9.99 -3.78 -3.03
C LYS A 166 8.73 -4.19 -3.77
N ILE A 167 7.89 -3.25 -4.18
CA ILE A 167 6.66 -3.53 -4.96
C ILE A 167 7.01 -4.05 -6.35
N GLU A 168 8.07 -3.50 -6.96
CA GLU A 168 8.58 -3.99 -8.24
C GLU A 168 9.07 -5.42 -8.12
N GLU A 169 9.82 -5.71 -7.04
CA GLU A 169 10.32 -7.05 -6.76
C GLU A 169 9.18 -8.05 -6.51
N TYR A 170 8.16 -7.71 -5.71
CA TYR A 170 6.97 -8.55 -5.54
C TYR A 170 6.28 -8.85 -6.87
N THR A 171 6.10 -7.81 -7.70
CA THR A 171 5.48 -7.94 -9.03
C THR A 171 6.33 -8.81 -9.96
N ARG A 172 7.66 -8.63 -9.94
CA ARG A 172 8.61 -9.41 -10.74
C ARG A 172 8.59 -10.88 -10.34
N VAL A 173 8.65 -11.19 -9.04
CA VAL A 173 8.59 -12.56 -8.52
C VAL A 173 7.24 -13.21 -8.85
N ALA A 174 6.13 -12.49 -8.69
CA ALA A 174 4.81 -12.99 -9.09
C ALA A 174 4.76 -13.38 -10.58
N LYS A 175 5.29 -12.52 -11.46
CA LYS A 175 5.37 -12.77 -12.91
C LYS A 175 6.24 -14.00 -13.24
N LEU A 176 7.36 -14.19 -12.53
CA LEU A 176 8.21 -15.37 -12.68
C LEU A 176 7.49 -16.66 -12.23
N ASN A 177 6.63 -16.57 -11.22
CA ASN A 177 5.82 -17.68 -10.74
C ASN A 177 4.56 -17.93 -11.58
N GLY A 178 4.42 -17.27 -12.74
CA GLY A 178 3.33 -17.51 -13.69
C GLY A 178 2.11 -16.60 -13.52
N VAL A 179 2.11 -15.65 -12.57
CA VAL A 179 1.03 -14.68 -12.44
C VAL A 179 1.09 -13.69 -13.60
N ARG A 180 0.05 -13.68 -14.45
CA ARG A 180 -0.04 -12.79 -15.62
C ARG A 180 -0.95 -11.59 -15.42
N GLY A 181 -1.77 -11.59 -14.38
CA GLY A 181 -2.69 -10.52 -14.03
C GLY A 181 -3.29 -10.75 -12.66
N VAL A 182 -4.13 -9.81 -12.21
CA VAL A 182 -4.79 -9.88 -10.90
C VAL A 182 -6.31 -9.65 -11.02
N PRO A 183 -7.12 -10.23 -10.11
CA PRO A 183 -6.67 -11.10 -9.02
C PRO A 183 -6.22 -12.46 -9.53
N ALA A 184 -5.24 -13.03 -8.84
CA ALA A 184 -4.84 -14.41 -9.01
C ALA A 184 -4.65 -15.02 -7.64
N TYR A 185 -4.90 -16.32 -7.52
CA TYR A 185 -4.79 -17.02 -6.25
C TYR A 185 -4.04 -18.33 -6.41
N TYR A 186 -3.38 -18.74 -5.35
CA TYR A 186 -2.98 -20.13 -5.13
C TYR A 186 -3.67 -20.57 -3.87
N ILE A 187 -4.61 -21.51 -3.99
CA ILE A 187 -5.23 -22.17 -2.83
C ILE A 187 -4.54 -23.52 -2.68
N ASN A 188 -3.67 -23.62 -1.67
CA ASN A 188 -2.61 -24.62 -1.61
C ASN A 188 -1.80 -24.63 -2.92
N HIS A 189 -2.03 -25.63 -3.79
CA HIS A 189 -1.35 -25.78 -5.08
C HIS A 189 -2.23 -25.45 -6.28
N PHE A 190 -3.49 -25.08 -6.06
CA PHE A 190 -4.45 -24.84 -7.13
C PHE A 190 -4.35 -23.40 -7.61
N PRO A 191 -3.87 -23.15 -8.84
CA PRO A 191 -3.84 -21.81 -9.41
C PRO A 191 -5.25 -21.38 -9.82
N ILE A 192 -5.59 -20.14 -9.51
CA ILE A 192 -6.84 -19.49 -9.89
C ILE A 192 -6.50 -18.16 -10.55
N THR A 193 -7.15 -17.87 -11.67
CA THR A 193 -7.06 -16.57 -12.33
C THR A 193 -8.42 -15.90 -12.33
N GLY A 194 -8.48 -14.63 -11.94
CA GLY A 194 -9.69 -13.82 -11.95
C GLY A 194 -10.56 -13.96 -10.71
N ALA A 195 -11.62 -13.16 -10.67
CA ALA A 195 -12.57 -13.08 -9.56
C ALA A 195 -13.70 -14.10 -9.77
N LEU A 196 -13.41 -15.37 -9.49
CA LEU A 196 -14.39 -16.45 -9.54
C LEU A 196 -15.64 -16.12 -8.71
N SER A 197 -16.77 -16.73 -9.04
CA SER A 197 -17.98 -16.68 -8.22
C SER A 197 -17.74 -17.31 -6.83
N VAL A 198 -18.59 -16.99 -5.86
CA VAL A 198 -18.52 -17.57 -4.51
C VAL A 198 -18.59 -19.09 -4.57
N GLY A 199 -19.50 -19.66 -5.38
CA GLY A 199 -19.65 -21.12 -5.52
C GLY A 199 -18.44 -21.81 -6.16
N GLU A 200 -17.76 -21.15 -7.11
CA GLU A 200 -16.51 -21.67 -7.67
C GLU A 200 -15.37 -21.66 -6.64
N PHE A 201 -15.25 -20.59 -5.84
CA PHE A 201 -14.30 -20.56 -4.73
C PHE A 201 -14.61 -21.68 -3.71
N GLU A 202 -15.88 -21.88 -3.33
CA GLU A 202 -16.30 -22.98 -2.45
C GLU A 202 -15.83 -24.33 -2.99
N HIS A 203 -16.10 -24.60 -4.26
CA HIS A 203 -15.71 -25.86 -4.91
C HIS A 203 -14.20 -26.10 -4.88
N ILE A 204 -13.40 -25.07 -5.21
CA ILE A 204 -11.94 -25.18 -5.24
C ILE A 204 -11.38 -25.32 -3.82
N ILE A 205 -11.90 -24.57 -2.85
CA ILE A 205 -11.45 -24.67 -1.45
C ILE A 205 -11.73 -26.07 -0.91
N HIS A 206 -12.92 -26.63 -1.15
CA HIS A 206 -13.22 -28.00 -0.75
C HIS A 206 -12.28 -29.02 -1.42
N THR A 207 -11.98 -28.83 -2.69
CA THR A 207 -11.04 -29.70 -3.42
C THR A 207 -9.62 -29.59 -2.86
N ALA A 208 -9.18 -28.38 -2.54
CA ALA A 208 -7.85 -28.09 -2.00
C ALA A 208 -7.67 -28.59 -0.56
N ALA A 209 -8.72 -28.54 0.26
CA ALA A 209 -8.70 -29.03 1.64
C ALA A 209 -8.65 -30.57 1.73
N ARG A 210 -9.25 -31.28 0.76
CA ARG A 210 -9.27 -32.75 0.72
C ARG A 210 -7.95 -33.38 0.27
N LYS A 211 -7.14 -32.65 -0.50
CA LYS A 211 -5.83 -33.12 -0.95
C LYS A 211 -4.75 -32.60 0.01
N THR A 212 -4.39 -33.40 1.01
CA THR A 212 -3.19 -33.18 1.83
C THR A 212 -1.94 -33.40 0.99
N THR A 213 -1.56 -32.42 0.18
CA THR A 213 -0.29 -32.43 -0.55
C THR A 213 0.64 -31.41 0.10
N PRO A 214 1.91 -31.77 0.41
CA PRO A 214 2.86 -30.87 1.07
C PRO A 214 2.91 -29.52 0.37
N ALA A 215 2.73 -28.43 1.13
CA ALA A 215 2.60 -27.07 0.61
C ALA A 215 3.76 -26.67 -0.33
N PHE A 216 3.46 -25.83 -1.34
CA PHE A 216 4.50 -25.09 -2.04
C PHE A 216 5.06 -24.06 -1.05
N VAL A 217 6.27 -24.32 -0.58
CA VAL A 217 7.00 -23.44 0.33
C VAL A 217 7.69 -22.42 -0.55
N LEU A 218 7.27 -21.15 -0.47
CA LEU A 218 8.11 -20.04 -0.94
C LEU A 218 9.50 -20.23 -0.33
N PRO A 219 10.60 -20.11 -1.11
CA PRO A 219 11.95 -20.25 -0.57
C PRO A 219 12.07 -19.37 0.67
N GLU A 220 12.62 -19.96 1.75
CA GLU A 220 12.63 -19.37 3.08
C GLU A 220 12.93 -17.87 3.04
N LYS A 221 12.21 -17.12 3.88
CA LYS A 221 12.47 -15.72 4.17
C LYS A 221 13.98 -15.52 4.32
N LYS A 222 14.65 -15.01 3.28
CA LYS A 222 15.72 -14.05 3.54
C LYS A 222 15.01 -12.90 4.21
N THR A 223 15.04 -12.91 5.53
CA THR A 223 14.54 -11.84 6.39
C THR A 223 15.07 -10.54 5.81
N ILE A 224 14.24 -9.82 5.05
CA ILE A 224 14.43 -8.41 4.86
C ILE A 224 14.18 -7.87 6.26
N HIS A 225 15.25 -7.72 7.04
CA HIS A 225 15.18 -7.03 8.31
C HIS A 225 14.66 -5.62 8.01
N LEU A 226 13.37 -5.40 8.21
CA LEU A 226 12.90 -4.06 8.54
C LEU A 226 13.62 -3.72 9.86
N PRO A 227 14.47 -2.68 9.89
CA PRO A 227 14.99 -2.23 11.17
C PRO A 227 13.78 -1.84 12.03
N ALA A 228 13.68 -2.48 13.18
CA ALA A 228 12.68 -2.13 14.18
C ALA A 228 12.71 -0.60 14.39
N ALA A 229 11.53 0.03 14.40
CA ALA A 229 11.38 1.42 14.77
C ALA A 229 12.16 1.65 16.08
N ARG A 230 13.28 2.37 15.96
CA ARG A 230 14.19 2.57 17.08
C ARG A 230 13.46 3.46 18.07
N LYS A 231 12.86 2.87 19.12
CA LYS A 231 12.43 3.61 20.31
C LYS A 231 13.64 4.41 20.79
N LYS A 232 13.69 5.72 20.48
CA LYS A 232 14.74 6.61 20.99
C LYS A 232 14.59 6.66 22.51
N LYS A 233 15.38 5.85 23.21
CA LYS A 233 15.73 6.10 24.60
C LYS A 233 16.30 7.51 24.67
N LYS A 234 15.65 8.39 25.43
CA LYS A 234 16.23 9.67 25.87
C LYS A 234 17.61 9.36 26.48
N LYS A 235 18.68 9.68 25.74
CA LYS A 235 20.01 9.84 26.31
C LYS A 235 20.42 11.28 26.10
N ASN A 236 20.47 11.98 27.23
CA ASN A 236 21.06 13.29 27.40
C ASN A 236 22.52 13.26 26.91
N SER A 237 22.82 13.72 25.69
CA SER A 237 24.21 14.06 25.32
C SER A 237 24.34 14.98 24.10
N THR A 238 23.48 16.00 23.96
CA THR A 238 23.70 17.04 22.93
C THR A 238 23.32 18.44 23.42
N LEU A 239 23.56 18.73 24.69
CA LEU A 239 23.53 20.08 25.26
C LEU A 239 24.94 20.67 25.52
N LYS A 240 26.01 20.02 25.06
CA LYS A 240 27.38 20.52 25.23
C LYS A 240 28.03 21.13 23.97
N THR A 241 27.34 21.15 22.82
CA THR A 241 27.89 21.73 21.58
C THR A 241 27.25 23.07 21.19
N ILE A 242 26.14 23.48 21.81
CA ILE A 242 25.46 24.76 21.48
C ILE A 242 25.70 25.87 22.54
N GLN A 243 26.34 25.56 23.67
CA GLN A 243 26.66 26.55 24.71
C GLN A 243 28.06 27.19 24.59
N LYS A 244 28.75 27.05 23.44
CA LYS A 244 30.08 27.63 23.20
C LYS A 244 30.11 28.80 22.19
N ILE A 245 28.95 29.31 21.76
CA ILE A 245 28.84 30.43 20.77
C ILE A 245 28.27 31.73 21.40
N LEU A 246 27.99 31.78 22.70
CA LEU A 246 27.35 32.97 23.33
C LEU A 246 28.15 33.70 24.42
N HIS A 247 29.46 33.46 24.57
CA HIS A 247 30.29 34.24 25.49
C HIS A 247 31.66 34.59 24.91
N THR A 248 31.74 35.69 24.15
CA THR A 248 32.89 36.63 24.13
C THR A 248 32.47 37.91 23.38
N ARG A 249 31.85 38.85 24.10
CA ARG A 249 31.82 40.27 23.71
C ARG A 249 32.72 41.03 24.68
N LYS A 250 33.70 41.78 24.14
CA LYS A 250 34.22 43.09 24.61
C LYS A 250 35.50 43.47 23.83
N PRO A 251 35.89 44.77 23.77
CA PRO A 251 35.15 45.95 23.32
C PRO A 251 35.94 46.75 22.24
N ALA A 252 35.35 47.82 21.72
CA ALA A 252 35.88 48.70 20.67
C ALA A 252 37.10 49.57 21.07
N PRO A 253 37.84 50.16 20.11
CA PRO A 253 38.54 51.43 20.31
C PRO A 253 37.96 52.60 19.49
N LYS A 254 38.16 53.80 20.03
CA LYS A 254 37.58 55.09 19.62
C LYS A 254 38.38 55.82 18.50
N THR A 255 37.61 56.40 17.58
CA THR A 255 37.72 57.71 16.86
C THR A 255 39.08 58.31 16.48
N LYS A 256 39.18 58.77 15.21
CA LYS A 256 39.61 60.15 14.83
C LYS A 256 38.92 60.61 13.53
N HIS A 257 38.38 61.83 13.57
CA HIS A 257 37.86 62.66 12.45
C HIS A 257 39.04 63.36 11.73
N PRO A 258 38.93 63.94 10.50
CA PRO A 258 38.01 65.06 10.24
C PRO A 258 37.50 65.37 8.79
N LYS A 259 36.40 66.16 8.80
CA LYS A 259 36.05 67.35 7.97
C LYS A 259 35.59 67.28 6.49
N LYS A 260 34.33 67.72 6.35
CA LYS A 260 33.76 68.80 5.48
C LYS A 260 33.54 68.55 3.98
N GLY A 261 32.30 68.74 3.54
CA GLY A 261 31.97 69.00 2.13
C GLY A 261 30.48 69.07 1.76
N LYS A 262 29.79 70.15 2.18
CA LYS A 262 28.63 70.84 1.57
C LYS A 262 27.61 70.06 0.69
N LYS A 263 26.34 70.04 1.13
CA LYS A 263 25.11 70.16 0.29
C LYS A 263 25.03 71.59 -0.29
N PRO A 264 24.35 71.84 -1.44
CA PRO A 264 22.88 72.00 -1.54
C PRO A 264 22.34 71.53 -2.91
N ALA A 265 21.08 71.63 -3.35
CA ALA A 265 19.72 71.62 -2.83
C ALA A 265 18.78 71.64 -4.06
N LYS A 266 17.52 71.21 -3.87
CA LYS A 266 16.28 71.68 -4.55
C LYS A 266 15.95 71.33 -6.03
N ARG A 267 14.67 70.90 -6.15
CA ARG A 267 13.60 71.08 -7.18
C ARG A 267 13.18 69.75 -7.81
N ALA A 268 11.95 69.23 -7.64
CA ALA A 268 10.59 69.75 -7.85
C ALA A 268 10.21 69.94 -9.33
N LYS A 269 9.00 69.43 -9.66
CA LYS A 269 8.21 69.51 -10.91
C LYS A 269 8.61 68.51 -12.01
N LYS A 270 7.74 68.01 -12.89
CA LYS A 270 6.27 67.83 -13.03
C LYS A 270 6.16 67.27 -14.46
N ARG A 271 5.20 66.35 -14.70
CA ARG A 271 4.80 65.78 -16.00
C ARG A 271 5.74 64.75 -16.62
#